data_AF-A0A7X0J9F3-F1
#
_entry.id   AF-A0A7X0J9F3-F1
#
_cell.length_a   1.000
_cell.length_b   1.000
_cell.length_c   1.000
_cell.angle_alpha   90.00
_cell.angle_beta   90.00
_cell.angle_gamma   90.00
#
_symmetry.space_group_name_H-M   'P 1'
#
loop_
_entity.id
_entity.type
_entity.pdbx_description
1 polymer ?
#
loop_
_entity_poly.entity_id
_entity_poly.type
_entity_poly.pdbx_seq_one_letter_code
_entity_poly.pdbx_strand_id
1 'polypeptide(L)'
;MTKSWPAREKWTTEYLKEIGGDLEVPLYDNAKVDPSKPINSAAAHMRFGDYLDLIKREPTELRIFFFNLFKHVPSLIKDIVLPKDLMGGFIESMPAMFFGGSNSVTFLHYDIDLPHLFHTHFGGRKHIILFDNKWKERLYCIPNATYALEDYDVANPDFDKFPALRGVEGYEVFLEHGDTLFMPTGMWHWMKYLDGSFSLSLRAWDASPIRKAQSLFNLAIKGGLDSVLKMALKAPYAEFREKLAVKRAEKALAKGLPRK
;
A
#
# COMPACT_ATOMS: atom_id res chain seq x y z
N MET A 1 -19.16 7.32 0.26
CA MET A 1 -18.47 8.62 0.17
C MET A 1 -18.58 9.25 -1.22
N THR A 2 -18.37 8.48 -2.29
CA THR A 2 -18.20 8.99 -3.68
C THR A 2 -19.46 9.37 -4.44
N LYS A 3 -20.68 9.18 -3.90
CA LYS A 3 -21.93 9.41 -4.66
C LYS A 3 -22.07 10.84 -5.19
N SER A 4 -21.45 11.82 -4.54
CA SER A 4 -21.44 13.23 -4.93
C SER A 4 -20.20 13.64 -5.73
N TRP A 5 -19.25 12.74 -6.00
CA TRP A 5 -18.01 13.05 -6.68
C TRP A 5 -18.22 12.99 -8.20
N PRO A 6 -17.94 14.07 -8.96
CA PRO A 6 -17.89 13.99 -10.41
C PRO A 6 -16.94 12.89 -10.91
N ALA A 7 -15.85 12.63 -10.18
CA ALA A 7 -14.88 11.57 -10.48
C ALA A 7 -15.52 10.19 -10.64
N ARG A 8 -16.63 9.91 -9.95
CA ARG A 8 -17.31 8.61 -10.03
C ARG A 8 -17.74 8.31 -11.47
N GLU A 9 -18.37 9.27 -12.15
CA GLU A 9 -18.82 9.08 -13.53
C GLU A 9 -17.75 9.48 -14.56
N LYS A 10 -16.94 10.49 -14.24
CA LYS A 10 -16.01 11.13 -15.18
C LYS A 10 -14.69 10.38 -15.33
N TRP A 11 -14.16 9.79 -14.26
CA TRP A 11 -12.83 9.18 -14.32
C TRP A 11 -12.90 7.78 -14.89
N THR A 12 -12.47 7.67 -16.13
CA THR A 12 -12.18 6.40 -16.81
C THR A 12 -10.72 6.36 -17.24
N THR A 13 -10.23 5.19 -17.66
CA THR A 13 -8.88 5.06 -18.23
C THR A 13 -8.70 5.93 -19.47
N GLU A 14 -9.75 6.10 -20.27
CA GLU A 14 -9.75 6.92 -21.48
C GLU A 14 -9.65 8.40 -21.10
N TYR A 15 -10.45 8.87 -20.13
CA TYR A 15 -10.35 10.25 -19.64
C TYR A 15 -8.96 10.56 -19.04
N LEU A 16 -8.41 9.65 -18.24
CA LEU A 16 -7.08 9.83 -17.65
C LEU A 16 -5.98 9.84 -18.70
N LYS A 17 -6.13 9.08 -19.80
CA LYS A 17 -5.25 9.11 -20.95
C LYS A 17 -5.31 10.45 -21.67
N GLU A 18 -6.49 11.04 -21.85
CA GLU A 18 -6.64 12.36 -22.49
C GLU A 18 -5.92 13.47 -21.72
N ILE A 19 -5.99 13.47 -20.40
CA ILE A 19 -5.46 14.59 -19.57
C ILE A 19 -3.99 14.44 -19.18
N GLY A 20 -3.42 13.24 -19.27
CA GLY A 20 -2.09 12.96 -18.74
C GLY A 20 -1.33 11.86 -19.47
N GLY A 21 -1.83 11.33 -20.58
CA GLY A 21 -1.26 10.16 -21.27
C GLY A 21 0.18 10.34 -21.74
N ASP A 22 0.62 11.58 -21.95
CA ASP A 22 1.98 11.92 -22.39
C ASP A 22 3.02 11.86 -21.27
N LEU A 23 2.59 11.81 -20.00
CA LEU A 23 3.49 11.76 -18.86
C LEU A 23 4.23 10.44 -18.82
N GLU A 24 5.54 10.48 -18.60
CA GLU A 24 6.33 9.28 -18.33
C GLU A 24 6.16 8.89 -16.86
N VAL A 25 5.88 7.60 -16.61
CA VAL A 25 5.64 7.08 -15.25
C VAL A 25 6.51 5.87 -14.96
N PRO A 26 7.08 5.77 -13.74
CA PRO A 26 7.78 4.58 -13.30
C PRO A 26 6.81 3.44 -13.00
N LEU A 27 7.21 2.23 -13.36
CA LEU A 27 6.45 1.00 -13.11
C LEU A 27 7.20 0.10 -12.14
N TYR A 28 6.44 -0.61 -11.32
CA TYR A 28 6.94 -1.55 -10.32
C TYR A 28 6.28 -2.90 -10.54
N ASP A 29 7.00 -3.99 -10.30
CA ASP A 29 6.50 -5.37 -10.41
C ASP A 29 6.30 -6.02 -9.03
N ASN A 30 5.94 -7.30 -9.01
CA ASN A 30 5.76 -8.08 -7.79
C ASN A 30 7.07 -8.63 -7.20
N ALA A 31 8.23 -8.28 -7.77
CA ALA A 31 9.49 -8.84 -7.31
C ALA A 31 9.80 -8.40 -5.88
N LYS A 32 10.22 -9.36 -5.05
CA LYS A 32 10.70 -9.10 -3.68
C LYS A 32 11.81 -8.05 -3.73
N VAL A 33 11.79 -7.12 -2.79
CA VAL A 33 12.75 -6.01 -2.77
C VAL A 33 14.18 -6.53 -2.70
N ASP A 34 14.98 -6.20 -3.71
CA ASP A 34 16.40 -6.50 -3.76
C ASP A 34 17.15 -5.63 -2.71
N PRO A 35 17.77 -6.23 -1.67
CA PRO A 35 18.48 -5.49 -0.63
C PRO A 35 19.69 -4.70 -1.14
N SER A 36 20.18 -5.01 -2.35
CA SER A 36 21.30 -4.33 -2.99
C SER A 36 20.89 -3.07 -3.76
N LYS A 37 19.59 -2.86 -3.98
CA LYS A 37 19.05 -1.72 -4.73
C LYS A 37 18.38 -0.70 -3.80
N PRO A 38 18.28 0.57 -4.22
CA PRO A 38 17.39 1.52 -3.55
C PRO A 38 15.97 0.97 -3.46
N ILE A 39 15.32 1.20 -2.31
CA ILE A 39 13.91 0.86 -2.10
C ILE A 39 13.09 1.58 -3.18
N ASN A 40 12.13 0.88 -3.80
CA ASN A 40 11.31 1.38 -4.92
C ASN A 40 12.14 1.75 -6.17
N SER A 41 13.06 0.88 -6.58
CA SER A 41 13.64 0.98 -7.93
C SER A 41 12.59 0.55 -8.96
N ALA A 42 12.34 1.39 -9.96
CA ALA A 42 11.40 1.06 -11.03
C ALA A 42 11.90 -0.11 -11.88
N ALA A 43 11.01 -1.04 -12.22
CA ALA A 43 11.27 -2.14 -13.14
C ALA A 43 11.29 -1.67 -14.60
N ALA A 44 10.48 -0.66 -14.92
CA ALA A 44 10.37 -0.06 -16.25
C ALA A 44 9.85 1.38 -16.16
N HIS A 45 9.91 2.10 -17.27
CA HIS A 45 9.24 3.37 -17.48
C HIS A 45 8.43 3.29 -18.77
N MET A 46 7.28 3.94 -18.80
CA MET A 46 6.47 4.04 -20.02
C MET A 46 5.60 5.30 -19.99
N ARG A 47 5.03 5.69 -21.13
CA ARG A 47 4.02 6.74 -21.15
C ARG A 47 2.77 6.26 -20.42
N PHE A 48 2.16 7.15 -19.65
CA PHE A 48 0.99 6.83 -18.85
C PHE A 48 -0.16 6.30 -19.71
N GLY A 49 -0.38 6.86 -20.89
CA GLY A 49 -1.40 6.38 -21.82
C GLY A 49 -1.15 4.95 -22.30
N ASP A 50 0.09 4.61 -22.62
CA ASP A 50 0.48 3.27 -23.07
C ASP A 50 0.31 2.25 -21.93
N TYR A 51 0.59 2.67 -20.69
CA TYR A 51 0.33 1.86 -19.51
C TYR A 51 -1.16 1.60 -19.29
N LEU A 52 -2.00 2.62 -19.45
CA LEU A 52 -3.45 2.48 -19.32
C LEU A 52 -4.00 1.52 -20.40
N ASP A 53 -3.48 1.57 -21.63
CA ASP A 53 -3.84 0.60 -22.67
C ASP A 53 -3.39 -0.82 -22.29
N LEU A 54 -2.17 -0.97 -21.74
CA LEU A 54 -1.64 -2.27 -21.30
C LEU A 54 -2.55 -2.94 -20.28
N ILE A 55 -2.89 -2.25 -19.17
CA ILE A 55 -3.67 -2.85 -18.08
C ILE A 55 -5.09 -3.21 -18.50
N LYS A 56 -5.62 -2.58 -19.57
CA LYS A 56 -6.95 -2.88 -20.12
C LYS A 56 -6.92 -4.00 -21.15
N ARG A 57 -5.78 -4.20 -21.83
CA ARG A 57 -5.60 -5.23 -22.86
C ARG A 57 -5.29 -6.60 -22.26
N GLU A 58 -4.39 -6.68 -21.30
CA GLU A 58 -3.85 -7.96 -20.82
C GLU A 58 -3.44 -7.94 -19.34
N PRO A 59 -3.38 -9.12 -18.69
CA PRO A 59 -2.85 -9.23 -17.34
C PRO A 59 -1.38 -8.79 -17.25
N THR A 60 -1.05 -8.09 -16.18
CA THR A 60 0.32 -7.66 -15.89
C THR A 60 0.51 -7.40 -14.40
N GLU A 61 1.70 -7.74 -13.91
CA GLU A 61 2.12 -7.45 -12.53
C GLU A 61 2.59 -5.99 -12.34
N LEU A 62 2.73 -5.26 -13.45
CA LEU A 62 3.18 -3.87 -13.42
C LEU A 62 2.13 -2.97 -12.75
N ARG A 63 2.64 -2.04 -11.93
CA ARG A 63 1.85 -1.03 -11.25
C ARG A 63 2.52 0.33 -11.24
N ILE A 64 1.69 1.36 -11.15
CA ILE A 64 2.11 2.72 -10.80
C ILE A 64 1.83 2.91 -9.30
N PHE A 65 2.87 3.27 -8.56
CA PHE A 65 2.79 3.52 -7.12
C PHE A 65 2.92 5.02 -6.81
N PHE A 66 2.02 5.53 -5.98
CA PHE A 66 2.05 6.89 -5.43
C PHE A 66 2.17 8.00 -6.50
N PHE A 67 1.41 7.89 -7.59
CA PHE A 67 1.42 8.88 -8.65
C PHE A 67 0.52 10.07 -8.31
N ASN A 68 1.13 11.26 -8.26
CA ASN A 68 0.41 12.50 -7.99
C ASN A 68 0.04 13.21 -9.31
N LEU A 69 -0.95 12.67 -10.02
CA LEU A 69 -1.46 13.26 -11.25
C LEU A 69 -1.99 14.70 -11.04
N PHE A 70 -2.46 15.03 -9.83
CA PHE A 70 -2.96 16.37 -9.48
C PHE A 70 -1.89 17.46 -9.58
N LYS A 71 -0.60 17.12 -9.48
CA LYS A 71 0.48 18.08 -9.74
C LYS A 71 0.55 18.49 -11.22
N HIS A 72 0.17 17.59 -12.11
CA HIS A 72 0.17 17.82 -13.56
C HIS A 72 -1.18 18.31 -14.07
N VAL A 73 -2.27 17.86 -13.44
CA VAL A 73 -3.65 18.24 -13.77
C VAL A 73 -4.38 18.71 -12.49
N PRO A 74 -4.12 19.94 -12.01
CA PRO A 74 -4.69 20.43 -10.75
C PRO A 74 -6.22 20.52 -10.75
N SER A 75 -6.85 20.61 -11.91
CA SER A 75 -8.32 20.68 -12.04
C SER A 75 -9.02 19.42 -11.53
N LEU A 76 -8.35 18.28 -11.46
CA LEU A 76 -8.88 17.03 -10.90
C LEU A 76 -9.38 17.16 -9.47
N ILE A 77 -8.87 18.13 -8.70
CA ILE A 77 -9.34 18.37 -7.33
C ILE A 77 -10.83 18.75 -7.29
N LYS A 78 -11.36 19.32 -8.38
CA LYS A 78 -12.78 19.70 -8.50
C LYS A 78 -13.69 18.49 -8.68
N ASP A 79 -13.13 17.32 -9.01
CA ASP A 79 -13.89 16.10 -9.25
C ASP A 79 -14.10 15.28 -7.96
N ILE A 80 -13.52 15.69 -6.82
CA ILE A 80 -13.60 14.96 -5.56
C ILE A 80 -14.06 15.87 -4.40
N VAL A 81 -14.76 15.29 -3.43
CA VAL A 81 -15.13 15.96 -2.17
C VAL A 81 -14.28 15.40 -1.03
N LEU A 82 -13.34 16.20 -0.54
CA LEU A 82 -12.50 15.82 0.59
C LEU A 82 -13.35 15.71 1.88
N PRO A 83 -13.30 14.59 2.63
CA PRO A 83 -14.13 14.40 3.82
C PRO A 83 -13.52 15.11 5.04
N LYS A 84 -13.48 16.45 4.99
CA LYS A 84 -12.80 17.31 5.97
C LYS A 84 -13.23 17.05 7.42
N ASP A 85 -14.51 16.74 7.63
CA ASP A 85 -15.08 16.51 8.97
C ASP A 85 -14.62 15.20 9.64
N LEU A 86 -14.10 14.25 8.85
CA LEU A 86 -13.61 12.96 9.35
C LEU A 86 -12.10 12.97 9.63
N MET A 87 -11.46 14.14 9.55
CA MET A 87 -10.00 14.26 9.47
C MET A 87 -9.49 15.28 10.50
N GLY A 88 -8.53 14.89 11.34
CA GLY A 88 -7.91 15.76 12.36
C GLY A 88 -6.96 16.83 11.79
N GLY A 89 -7.25 17.32 10.58
CA GLY A 89 -6.37 18.07 9.69
C GLY A 89 -5.86 17.23 8.51
N PHE A 90 -5.71 17.85 7.35
CA PHE A 90 -5.09 17.22 6.18
C PHE A 90 -3.56 17.25 6.28
N ILE A 91 -2.90 16.19 5.81
CA ILE A 91 -1.61 16.38 5.14
C ILE A 91 -1.98 16.97 3.77
N GLU A 92 -2.13 18.30 3.69
CA GLU A 92 -2.75 19.02 2.55
C GLU A 92 -2.11 18.79 1.17
N SER A 93 -1.05 17.98 1.05
CA SER A 93 -0.20 18.07 -0.12
C SER A 93 -0.37 17.02 -1.20
N MET A 94 -0.92 15.82 -0.99
CA MET A 94 -0.84 14.77 -2.04
C MET A 94 -1.95 13.72 -2.02
N PRO A 95 -3.08 13.93 -2.74
CA PRO A 95 -3.87 12.80 -3.22
C PRO A 95 -2.94 11.89 -4.04
N ALA A 96 -2.85 10.62 -3.64
CA ALA A 96 -1.99 9.64 -4.29
C ALA A 96 -2.86 8.69 -5.11
N MET A 97 -2.58 8.61 -6.41
CA MET A 97 -3.23 7.65 -7.29
C MET A 97 -2.35 6.41 -7.46
N PHE A 98 -3.02 5.27 -7.56
CA PHE A 98 -2.41 3.96 -7.73
C PHE A 98 -3.09 3.28 -8.90
N PHE A 99 -2.31 2.64 -9.75
CA PHE A 99 -2.83 1.92 -10.91
C PHE A 99 -2.19 0.55 -10.96
N GLY A 100 -2.94 -0.47 -11.39
CA GLY A 100 -2.42 -1.83 -11.48
C GLY A 100 -3.11 -2.63 -12.56
N GLY A 101 -2.35 -3.47 -13.25
CA GLY A 101 -2.90 -4.54 -14.08
C GLY A 101 -3.42 -5.69 -13.22
N SER A 102 -4.23 -6.56 -13.83
CA SER A 102 -4.64 -7.79 -13.14
C SER A 102 -3.42 -8.65 -12.83
N ASN A 103 -3.36 -9.15 -11.59
CA ASN A 103 -2.21 -9.81 -10.94
C ASN A 103 -1.14 -8.90 -10.32
N SER A 104 -1.22 -7.57 -10.46
CA SER A 104 -0.40 -6.69 -9.63
C SER A 104 -0.76 -6.85 -8.16
N VAL A 105 0.26 -7.01 -7.31
CA VAL A 105 0.13 -7.15 -5.86
C VAL A 105 0.95 -6.08 -5.15
N THR A 106 0.36 -5.45 -4.14
CA THR A 106 1.11 -4.70 -3.13
C THR A 106 1.27 -5.60 -1.92
N PHE A 107 2.51 -5.90 -1.56
CA PHE A 107 2.86 -6.77 -0.42
C PHE A 107 2.23 -6.28 0.89
N LEU A 108 2.15 -7.17 1.87
CA LEU A 108 1.52 -6.87 3.16
C LEU A 108 2.34 -5.86 3.95
N HIS A 109 1.76 -4.68 4.18
CA HIS A 109 2.42 -3.58 4.89
C HIS A 109 1.41 -2.70 5.60
N TYR A 110 1.93 -1.75 6.38
CA TYR A 110 1.20 -0.58 6.83
C TYR A 110 2.00 0.69 6.50
N ASP A 111 1.32 1.82 6.50
CA ASP A 111 1.92 3.09 6.13
C ASP A 111 2.79 3.69 7.26
N ILE A 112 4.03 4.05 6.91
CA ILE A 112 5.07 4.49 7.86
C ILE A 112 4.70 5.74 8.65
N ASP A 113 3.99 6.66 8.01
CA ASP A 113 3.50 7.93 8.56
C ASP A 113 2.21 7.78 9.37
N LEU A 114 1.71 6.54 9.54
CA LEU A 114 0.55 6.23 10.38
C LEU A 114 -0.71 7.09 10.07
N PRO A 115 -1.12 7.27 8.81
CA PRO A 115 -2.31 8.03 8.47
C PRO A 115 -3.59 7.22 8.67
N HIS A 116 -4.71 7.92 8.78
CA HIS A 116 -6.00 7.41 8.33
C HIS A 116 -6.06 7.46 6.80
N LEU A 117 -6.48 6.37 6.18
CA LEU A 117 -6.60 6.26 4.72
C LEU A 117 -8.06 6.16 4.31
N PHE A 118 -8.42 6.93 3.29
CA PHE A 118 -9.66 6.79 2.54
C PHE A 118 -9.28 6.34 1.14
N HIS A 119 -9.29 5.04 0.91
CA HIS A 119 -8.88 4.41 -0.34
C HIS A 119 -10.10 4.17 -1.21
N THR A 120 -10.26 4.98 -2.25
CA THR A 120 -11.39 4.91 -3.19
C THR A 120 -10.98 4.21 -4.46
N HIS A 121 -11.75 3.23 -4.93
CA HIS A 121 -11.43 2.44 -6.13
C HIS A 121 -12.28 2.85 -7.34
N PHE A 122 -11.70 2.76 -8.54
CA PHE A 122 -12.35 3.14 -9.80
C PHE A 122 -12.05 2.11 -10.89
N GLY A 123 -13.14 1.55 -11.45
CA GLY A 123 -13.10 0.55 -12.50
C GLY A 123 -12.62 -0.80 -11.98
N GLY A 124 -13.07 -1.90 -12.61
CA GLY A 124 -12.62 -3.24 -12.22
C GLY A 124 -12.86 -3.59 -10.75
N ARG A 125 -12.12 -4.58 -10.25
CA ARG A 125 -12.17 -5.00 -8.85
C ARG A 125 -10.78 -5.10 -8.23
N LYS A 126 -10.74 -4.86 -6.92
CA LYS A 126 -9.54 -4.99 -6.09
C LYS A 126 -9.81 -5.84 -4.87
N HIS A 127 -9.02 -6.88 -4.69
CA HIS A 127 -9.06 -7.75 -3.53
C HIS A 127 -8.09 -7.22 -2.46
N ILE A 128 -8.58 -7.05 -1.23
CA ILE A 128 -7.82 -6.50 -0.11
C ILE A 128 -8.00 -7.41 1.10
N ILE A 129 -6.91 -7.72 1.78
CA ILE A 129 -6.93 -8.40 3.08
C ILE A 129 -6.29 -7.46 4.11
N LEU A 130 -7.04 -7.17 5.17
CA LEU A 130 -6.66 -6.24 6.23
C LEU A 130 -6.37 -6.97 7.54
N PHE A 131 -5.42 -6.47 8.32
CA PHE A 131 -5.13 -6.99 9.64
C PHE A 131 -4.87 -5.86 10.65
N ASP A 132 -5.44 -6.02 11.85
CA ASP A 132 -5.15 -5.13 12.96
C ASP A 132 -3.65 -5.14 13.31
N ASN A 133 -3.11 -3.98 13.70
CA ASN A 133 -1.70 -3.85 14.06
C ASN A 133 -1.24 -4.76 15.22
N LYS A 134 -2.18 -5.26 16.03
CA LYS A 134 -1.91 -6.26 17.09
C LYS A 134 -1.28 -7.55 16.54
N TRP A 135 -1.54 -7.87 15.27
CA TRP A 135 -1.04 -9.07 14.60
C TRP A 135 0.38 -8.93 14.03
N LYS A 136 0.96 -7.72 14.02
CA LYS A 136 2.24 -7.43 13.33
C LYS A 136 3.34 -8.46 13.54
N GLU A 137 3.53 -8.96 14.77
CA GLU A 137 4.60 -9.92 15.06
C GLU A 137 4.30 -11.27 14.40
N ARG A 138 3.04 -11.70 14.42
CA ARG A 138 2.58 -12.96 13.82
C ARG A 138 2.46 -12.91 12.31
N LEU A 139 2.30 -11.72 11.73
CA LEU A 139 2.41 -11.46 10.30
C LEU A 139 3.86 -11.44 9.80
N TYR A 140 4.84 -11.85 10.61
CA TYR A 140 6.26 -11.83 10.25
C TYR A 140 6.76 -10.43 9.83
N CYS A 141 6.33 -9.38 10.56
CA CYS A 141 6.81 -8.01 10.38
C CYS A 141 8.34 -7.94 10.47
N ILE A 142 8.97 -7.39 9.42
CA ILE A 142 10.41 -7.16 9.37
C ILE A 142 10.80 -6.14 10.46
N PRO A 143 11.80 -6.44 11.31
CA PRO A 143 12.30 -5.50 12.31
C PRO A 143 12.68 -4.14 11.70
N ASN A 144 12.25 -3.06 12.35
CA ASN A 144 12.47 -1.67 11.92
C ASN A 144 11.89 -1.32 10.53
N ALA A 145 11.01 -2.14 9.99
CA ALA A 145 10.28 -1.87 8.76
C ALA A 145 8.77 -1.73 9.02
N THR A 146 8.02 -1.51 7.95
CA THR A 146 6.55 -1.41 7.97
C THR A 146 5.88 -2.48 7.10
N TYR A 147 6.62 -3.53 6.75
CA TYR A 147 6.17 -4.62 5.89
C TYR A 147 6.54 -5.98 6.47
N ALA A 148 5.83 -7.00 6.01
CA ALA A 148 6.03 -8.41 6.38
C ALA A 148 7.06 -9.10 5.47
N LEU A 149 7.39 -10.34 5.78
CA LEU A 149 8.01 -11.22 4.77
C LEU A 149 7.12 -11.29 3.53
N GLU A 150 7.75 -11.33 2.35
CA GLU A 150 7.09 -11.49 1.05
C GLU A 150 7.08 -12.96 0.61
N ASP A 151 7.58 -13.86 1.46
CA ASP A 151 7.83 -15.27 1.19
C ASP A 151 6.59 -16.18 1.34
N TYR A 152 5.42 -15.59 1.65
CA TYR A 152 4.15 -16.28 1.78
C TYR A 152 3.03 -15.57 1.02
N ASP A 153 2.08 -16.34 0.50
CA ASP A 153 0.85 -15.82 -0.08
C ASP A 153 -0.11 -15.42 1.06
N VAL A 154 -0.51 -14.15 1.09
CA VAL A 154 -1.41 -13.62 2.13
C VAL A 154 -2.83 -14.17 1.97
N ALA A 155 -3.26 -14.40 0.72
CA ALA A 155 -4.60 -14.92 0.41
C ALA A 155 -4.69 -16.44 0.58
N ASN A 156 -3.57 -17.15 0.46
CA ASN A 156 -3.51 -18.59 0.65
C ASN A 156 -2.21 -19.03 1.35
N PRO A 157 -2.05 -18.72 2.66
CA PRO A 157 -0.80 -18.97 3.37
C PRO A 157 -0.54 -20.45 3.61
N ASP A 158 0.70 -20.88 3.37
CA ASP A 158 1.19 -22.19 3.81
C ASP A 158 1.44 -22.14 5.33
N PHE A 159 0.52 -22.69 6.10
CA PHE A 159 0.61 -22.72 7.56
C PHE A 159 1.66 -23.70 8.10
N ASP A 160 2.15 -24.64 7.30
CA ASP A 160 3.21 -25.55 7.74
C ASP A 160 4.56 -24.84 7.66
N LYS A 161 4.77 -24.04 6.60
CA LYS A 161 5.95 -23.19 6.45
C LYS A 161 5.88 -21.92 7.32
N PHE A 162 4.69 -21.36 7.51
CA PHE A 162 4.47 -20.11 8.27
C PHE A 162 3.46 -20.31 9.42
N PRO A 163 3.81 -21.13 10.44
CA PRO A 163 2.90 -21.54 11.50
C PRO A 163 2.36 -20.38 12.34
N ALA A 164 3.07 -19.26 12.43
CA ALA A 164 2.62 -18.10 13.19
C ALA A 164 1.39 -17.42 12.59
N LEU A 165 1.00 -17.72 11.36
CA LEU A 165 -0.24 -17.22 10.75
C LEU A 165 -1.50 -17.95 11.26
N ARG A 166 -1.38 -19.13 11.90
CA ARG A 166 -2.55 -19.95 12.32
C ARG A 166 -3.45 -19.25 13.33
N GLY A 167 -4.66 -18.84 12.95
CA GLY A 167 -5.56 -18.11 13.84
C GLY A 167 -5.24 -16.62 13.95
N VAL A 168 -4.46 -16.08 13.01
CA VAL A 168 -4.48 -14.65 12.70
C VAL A 168 -5.81 -14.34 12.02
N GLU A 169 -6.54 -13.37 12.55
CA GLU A 169 -7.82 -12.92 12.00
C GLU A 169 -7.62 -11.65 11.17
N GLY A 170 -8.20 -11.63 9.99
CA GLY A 170 -8.19 -10.49 9.07
C GLY A 170 -9.58 -10.20 8.50
N TYR A 171 -9.68 -9.09 7.78
CA TYR A 171 -10.89 -8.68 7.07
C TYR A 171 -10.63 -8.79 5.57
N GLU A 172 -11.42 -9.60 4.88
CA GLU A 172 -11.37 -9.75 3.42
C GLU A 172 -12.39 -8.80 2.78
N VAL A 173 -11.93 -8.01 1.82
CA VAL A 173 -12.74 -6.97 1.17
C VAL A 173 -12.48 -6.98 -0.32
N PHE A 174 -13.56 -6.90 -1.10
CA PHE A 174 -13.50 -6.66 -2.55
C PHE A 174 -14.04 -5.26 -2.80
N LEU A 175 -13.21 -4.38 -3.34
CA LEU A 175 -13.64 -3.05 -3.77
C LEU A 175 -14.06 -3.10 -5.22
N GLU A 176 -15.19 -2.49 -5.51
CA GLU A 176 -15.68 -2.23 -6.86
C GLU A 176 -15.60 -0.74 -7.18
N HIS A 177 -16.04 -0.37 -8.38
CA HIS A 177 -16.05 1.02 -8.82
C HIS A 177 -16.87 1.92 -7.87
N GLY A 178 -16.21 2.95 -7.35
CA GLY A 178 -16.81 3.95 -6.47
C GLY A 178 -16.81 3.57 -4.99
N ASP A 179 -16.37 2.37 -4.62
CA ASP A 179 -16.24 1.99 -3.22
C ASP A 179 -15.10 2.75 -2.55
N THR A 180 -15.30 3.08 -1.28
CA THR A 180 -14.26 3.68 -0.42
C THR A 180 -14.03 2.79 0.78
N LEU A 181 -12.80 2.30 0.92
CA LEU A 181 -12.32 1.62 2.11
C LEU A 181 -11.66 2.64 3.05
N PHE A 182 -12.19 2.72 4.26
CA PHE A 182 -11.52 3.43 5.35
C PHE A 182 -10.56 2.47 6.06
N MET A 183 -9.27 2.82 6.12
CA MET A 183 -8.28 2.08 6.91
C MET A 183 -7.74 2.99 8.01
N PRO A 184 -7.95 2.64 9.29
CA PRO A 184 -7.45 3.43 10.40
C PRO A 184 -5.92 3.32 10.52
N THR A 185 -5.34 4.23 11.33
CA THR A 185 -3.92 4.29 11.62
C THR A 185 -3.29 2.93 11.94
N GLY A 186 -2.29 2.54 11.15
CA GLY A 186 -1.51 1.31 11.36
C GLY A 186 -2.22 0.02 10.95
N MET A 187 -3.34 0.11 10.23
CA MET A 187 -3.98 -1.05 9.60
C MET A 187 -3.05 -1.66 8.57
N TRP A 188 -2.72 -2.94 8.76
CA TRP A 188 -1.97 -3.71 7.79
C TRP A 188 -2.87 -4.08 6.63
N HIS A 189 -2.36 -3.99 5.42
CA HIS A 189 -3.13 -4.23 4.22
C HIS A 189 -2.27 -4.86 3.13
N TRP A 190 -2.81 -5.91 2.55
CA TRP A 190 -2.34 -6.53 1.32
C TRP A 190 -3.38 -6.26 0.24
N MET A 191 -2.94 -5.98 -0.99
CA MET A 191 -3.86 -5.62 -2.07
C MET A 191 -3.47 -6.31 -3.36
N LYS A 192 -4.46 -6.87 -4.06
CA LYS A 192 -4.32 -7.44 -5.40
C LYS A 192 -5.35 -6.84 -6.34
N TYR A 193 -4.89 -6.39 -7.50
CA TYR A 193 -5.77 -6.01 -8.60
C TYR A 193 -6.29 -7.26 -9.29
N LEU A 194 -7.61 -7.41 -9.36
CA LEU A 194 -8.26 -8.50 -10.11
C LEU A 194 -8.46 -8.12 -11.57
N ASP A 195 -8.59 -6.82 -11.84
CA ASP A 195 -8.80 -6.23 -13.15
C ASP A 195 -7.91 -4.98 -13.30
N GLY A 196 -7.59 -4.62 -14.55
CA GLY A 196 -6.92 -3.35 -14.87
C GLY A 196 -7.72 -2.15 -14.41
N SER A 197 -7.23 -1.47 -13.38
CA SER A 197 -7.99 -0.45 -12.64
C SER A 197 -7.09 0.47 -11.83
N PHE A 198 -7.71 1.42 -11.12
CA PHE A 198 -6.97 2.41 -10.35
C PHE A 198 -7.70 2.82 -9.07
N SER A 199 -6.98 3.47 -8.17
CA SER A 199 -7.49 3.94 -6.90
C SER A 199 -6.94 5.31 -6.54
N LEU A 200 -7.71 6.07 -5.77
CA LEU A 200 -7.30 7.30 -5.11
C LEU A 200 -7.21 7.07 -3.60
N SER A 201 -6.04 7.34 -3.00
CA SER A 201 -5.91 7.41 -1.55
C SER A 201 -5.87 8.86 -1.09
N LEU A 202 -6.79 9.20 -0.19
CA LEU A 202 -6.70 10.42 0.62
C LEU A 202 -6.18 10.07 2.01
N ARG A 203 -5.23 10.86 2.52
CA ARG A 203 -4.58 10.66 3.81
C ARG A 203 -4.98 11.74 4.79
N ALA A 204 -5.24 11.34 6.03
CA ALA A 204 -5.54 12.24 7.13
C ALA A 204 -4.71 11.91 8.36
N TRP A 205 -4.39 12.94 9.15
CA TRP A 205 -3.75 12.73 10.44
C TRP A 205 -4.73 12.14 11.44
N ASP A 206 -4.20 11.25 12.28
CA ASP A 206 -4.84 10.86 13.53
C ASP A 206 -4.95 12.10 14.44
N ALA A 207 -6.09 12.27 15.12
CA ALA A 207 -6.28 13.39 16.04
C ALA A 207 -5.36 13.31 17.28
N SER A 208 -4.91 12.11 17.64
CA SER A 208 -4.10 11.86 18.83
C SER A 208 -2.68 12.45 18.72
N PRO A 209 -2.26 13.33 19.64
CA PRO A 209 -0.89 13.85 19.68
C PRO A 209 0.16 12.74 19.83
N ILE A 210 -0.16 11.67 20.56
CA ILE A 210 0.71 10.51 20.75
C ILE A 210 0.95 9.81 19.40
N ARG A 211 -0.10 9.63 18.59
CA ARG A 211 0.02 9.02 17.26
C ARG A 211 0.82 9.90 16.30
N LYS A 212 0.64 11.23 16.36
CA LYS A 212 1.46 12.18 15.59
C LYS A 212 2.95 12.07 15.97
N ALA A 213 3.27 12.00 17.27
CA ALA A 213 4.65 11.80 17.72
C ALA A 213 5.22 10.44 17.27
N GLN A 214 4.42 9.37 17.32
CA GLN A 214 4.81 8.05 16.80
C GLN A 214 5.07 8.06 15.29
N SER A 215 4.29 8.82 14.51
CA SER A 215 4.51 9.00 13.06
C SER A 215 5.87 9.65 12.79
N LEU A 216 6.17 10.77 13.45
CA LEU A 216 7.47 11.44 13.32
C LEU A 216 8.63 10.53 13.74
N PHE A 217 8.47 9.79 14.83
CA PHE A 217 9.46 8.82 15.29
C PHE A 217 9.67 7.69 14.27
N ASN A 218 8.60 7.13 13.70
CA ASN A 218 8.69 6.11 12.67
C ASN A 218 9.45 6.61 11.43
N LEU A 219 9.16 7.84 10.97
CA LEU A 219 9.86 8.44 9.84
C LEU A 219 11.36 8.60 10.14
N ALA A 220 11.73 9.06 11.34
CA ALA A 220 13.13 9.23 11.73
C ALA A 220 13.88 7.89 11.82
N ILE A 221 13.30 6.90 12.50
CA ILE A 221 13.99 5.63 12.81
C ILE A 221 13.85 4.62 11.67
N LYS A 222 12.63 4.34 11.20
CA LYS A 222 12.37 3.34 10.16
C LYS A 222 12.66 3.87 8.76
N GLY A 223 12.57 5.18 8.57
CA GLY A 223 13.00 5.84 7.34
C GLY A 223 14.50 6.12 7.37
N GLY A 224 14.91 7.11 8.15
CA GLY A 224 16.30 7.61 8.15
C GLY A 224 17.34 6.59 8.58
N LEU A 225 17.29 6.14 9.85
CA LEU A 225 18.32 5.27 10.41
C LEU A 225 18.38 3.90 9.69
N ASP A 226 17.24 3.26 9.44
CA ASP A 226 17.23 1.96 8.75
C ASP A 226 17.76 2.05 7.31
N SER A 227 17.53 3.17 6.60
CA SER A 227 18.09 3.37 5.26
C SER A 227 19.61 3.42 5.28
N VAL A 228 20.21 4.07 6.29
CA VAL A 228 21.67 4.08 6.48
C VAL A 228 22.20 2.67 6.73
N LEU A 229 21.53 1.91 7.61
CA LEU A 229 21.94 0.53 7.92
C LEU A 229 21.82 -0.40 6.69
N LYS A 230 20.75 -0.28 5.91
CA LYS A 230 20.57 -1.02 4.64
C LYS A 230 21.71 -0.72 3.68
N MET A 231 22.08 0.55 3.51
CA MET A 231 23.15 0.95 2.60
C MET A 231 24.53 0.45 3.06
N ALA A 232 24.80 0.48 4.37
CA ALA A 232 26.07 0.05 4.94
C ALA A 232 26.23 -1.48 4.98
N LEU A 233 25.18 -2.22 5.35
CA LEU A 233 25.26 -3.64 5.67
C LEU A 233 24.60 -4.57 4.62
N LYS A 234 23.82 -4.04 3.69
CA LYS A 234 23.26 -4.72 2.51
C LYS A 234 22.61 -6.09 2.82
N ALA A 235 22.90 -7.12 2.03
CA ALA A 235 22.28 -8.44 2.08
C ALA A 235 22.39 -9.13 3.46
N PRO A 236 23.56 -9.16 4.15
CA PRO A 236 23.63 -9.71 5.51
C PRO A 236 22.63 -9.11 6.50
N TYR A 237 22.37 -7.80 6.41
CA TYR A 237 21.39 -7.13 7.28
C TYR A 237 19.94 -7.46 6.88
N ALA A 238 19.65 -7.63 5.59
CA ALA A 238 18.35 -8.13 5.16
C ALA A 238 18.08 -9.55 5.68
N GLU A 239 19.00 -10.50 5.45
CA GLU A 239 18.87 -11.88 5.93
C GLU A 239 18.73 -11.97 7.45
N PHE A 240 19.53 -11.19 8.19
CA PHE A 240 19.44 -11.13 9.65
C PHE A 240 18.03 -10.70 10.10
N ARG A 241 17.47 -9.66 9.47
CA ARG A 241 16.13 -9.16 9.82
C ARG A 241 15.03 -10.14 9.47
N GLU A 242 15.13 -10.85 8.35
CA GLU A 242 14.18 -11.90 7.98
C GLU A 242 14.21 -13.05 9.00
N LYS A 243 15.40 -13.56 9.36
CA LYS A 243 15.57 -14.57 10.42
C LYS A 243 14.99 -14.10 11.75
N LEU A 244 15.20 -12.83 12.09
CA LEU A 244 14.65 -12.24 13.31
C LEU A 244 13.12 -12.08 13.25
N ALA A 245 12.54 -11.77 12.08
CA ALA A 245 11.10 -11.72 11.88
C ALA A 245 10.46 -13.09 12.15
N VAL A 246 11.03 -14.17 11.57
CA VAL A 246 10.60 -15.55 11.83
C VAL A 246 10.65 -15.88 13.31
N LYS A 247 11.80 -15.65 13.97
CA LYS A 247 11.97 -15.91 15.40
C LYS A 247 10.96 -15.14 16.27
N ARG A 248 10.63 -13.89 15.91
CA ARG A 248 9.63 -13.08 16.62
C ARG A 248 8.22 -13.63 16.42
N ALA A 249 7.86 -14.02 15.20
CA ALA A 249 6.55 -14.56 14.86
C ALA A 249 6.29 -15.88 15.60
N GLU A 250 7.25 -16.81 15.59
CA GLU A 250 7.14 -18.08 16.30
C GLU A 250 7.07 -17.90 17.81
N LYS A 251 7.88 -16.97 18.36
CA LYS A 251 7.79 -16.61 19.79
C LYS A 251 6.43 -16.01 20.14
N ALA A 252 5.86 -15.19 19.26
CA ALA A 252 4.53 -14.61 19.46
C ALA A 252 3.45 -15.71 19.44
N LEU A 253 3.52 -16.65 18.49
CA LEU A 253 2.66 -17.82 18.44
C LEU A 253 2.76 -18.66 19.73
N ALA A 254 3.97 -19.02 20.16
CA ALA A 254 4.20 -19.84 21.35
C ALA A 254 3.68 -19.18 22.64
N LYS A 255 3.60 -17.85 22.66
CA LYS A 255 3.04 -17.07 23.77
C LYS A 255 1.54 -16.80 23.66
N GLY A 256 0.89 -17.27 22.60
CA GLY A 256 -0.52 -16.98 22.31
C GLY A 256 -0.78 -15.48 22.13
N LEU A 257 0.17 -14.74 21.54
CA LEU A 257 -0.01 -13.33 21.23
C LEU A 257 -0.82 -13.15 19.93
N PRO A 258 -1.48 -12.00 19.74
CA PRO A 258 -1.89 -11.08 20.77
C PRO A 258 -2.85 -11.78 21.76
N ARG A 259 -2.80 -11.39 23.04
CA ARG A 259 -3.78 -11.88 24.02
C ARG A 259 -5.14 -11.27 23.67
N LYS A 260 -6.21 -12.05 23.85
CA LYS A 260 -7.59 -11.57 23.72
C LYS A 260 -7.87 -10.41 24.67
#